data_AF-A0AAW1LSU4-F1
#
_entry.id   AF-A0AAW1LSU4-F1
#
_cell.length_a   1.000
_cell.length_b   1.000
_cell.length_c   1.000
_cell.angle_alpha   90.00
_cell.angle_beta   90.00
_cell.angle_gamma   90.00
#
_symmetry.space_group_name_H-M   'P 1'
#
loop_
_entity.id
_entity.type
_entity.pdbx_description
1 polymer ?
#
loop_
_entity_poly.entity_id
_entity_poly.type
_entity_poly.pdbx_seq_one_letter_code
_entity_poly.pdbx_strand_id
1 'polypeptide(L)'
;MNRICKTKLPSTIQVLKPKINENVIEKLQLRQEQNTKYYNRSFKNLPTLKPNTNVIIRDPVSNQWNPGKVIEQANKPRSYNVLNDRGHTIQRNRKDLKLSLNQPTIKDEESFECLNPSSNGANINTINISLENVNDPPLRHQPITTRCGRLVKLQSKCKDYEL
;
A
#
# COMPACT_ATOMS: atom_id res chain seq x y z
N MET A 1 17.29 23.07 1.97
CA MET A 1 17.17 22.87 0.51
C MET A 1 18.40 23.53 -0.11
N ASN A 2 19.25 22.76 -0.79
CA ASN A 2 20.48 23.28 -1.43
C ASN A 2 20.32 23.41 -2.95
N ARG A 3 19.13 23.78 -3.42
CA ARG A 3 18.89 24.02 -4.84
C ARG A 3 19.13 25.49 -5.14
N ILE A 4 19.92 25.76 -6.17
CA ILE A 4 20.19 27.10 -6.70
C ILE A 4 19.55 27.21 -8.09
N CYS A 5 18.93 28.35 -8.39
CA CYS A 5 18.35 28.61 -9.71
C CYS A 5 19.46 28.75 -10.75
N LYS A 6 19.33 28.07 -11.89
CA LYS A 6 20.28 28.22 -13.01
C LYS A 6 19.95 29.51 -13.75
N THR A 7 20.86 30.48 -13.71
CA THR A 7 20.72 31.76 -14.41
C THR A 7 21.94 32.02 -15.30
N LYS A 8 21.79 32.90 -16.30
CA LYS A 8 22.90 33.33 -17.18
C LYS A 8 23.76 34.44 -16.57
N LEU A 9 23.31 34.99 -15.43
CA LEU A 9 24.02 36.05 -14.72
C LEU A 9 25.16 35.45 -13.92
N PRO A 10 26.31 36.15 -13.79
CA PRO A 10 27.40 35.69 -12.96
C PRO A 10 26.95 35.53 -11.50
N SER A 11 27.36 34.42 -10.90
CA SER A 11 27.04 34.05 -9.51
C SER A 11 28.18 34.45 -8.57
N THR A 12 27.83 34.84 -7.35
CA THR A 12 28.81 35.09 -6.29
C THR A 12 29.53 33.79 -5.90
N ILE A 13 30.85 33.86 -5.64
CA ILE A 13 31.70 32.71 -5.26
C ILE A 13 31.18 31.97 -4.03
N GLN A 14 30.51 32.68 -3.10
CA GLN A 14 29.93 32.10 -1.90
C GLN A 14 28.83 31.06 -2.20
N VAL A 15 28.06 31.26 -3.27
CA VAL A 15 26.97 30.37 -3.70
C VAL A 15 27.51 29.08 -4.33
N LEU A 16 28.73 29.14 -4.88
CA LEU A 16 29.43 27.99 -5.45
C LEU A 16 29.99 27.05 -4.37
N LYS A 17 30.11 27.52 -3.12
CA LYS A 17 30.59 26.69 -2.00
C LYS A 17 29.49 25.69 -1.59
N PRO A 18 29.80 24.39 -1.47
CA PRO A 18 28.82 23.40 -1.05
C PRO A 18 28.41 23.65 0.40
N LYS A 19 27.10 23.81 0.64
CA LYS A 19 26.54 23.90 1.99
C LYS A 19 26.26 22.51 2.54
N ILE A 20 26.97 22.08 3.56
CA ILE A 20 26.63 20.84 4.29
C ILE A 20 25.43 21.14 5.18
N ASN A 21 24.37 20.34 5.07
CA ASN A 21 23.24 20.46 5.97
C ASN A 21 23.56 19.70 7.25
N GLU A 22 23.60 20.41 8.36
CA GLU A 22 23.79 19.81 9.68
C GLU A 22 22.48 19.20 10.21
N ASN A 23 22.63 18.14 11.00
CA ASN A 23 21.56 17.48 11.75
C ASN A 23 20.41 16.97 10.87
N VAL A 24 20.72 16.55 9.64
CA VAL A 24 19.70 16.03 8.71
C VAL A 24 19.05 14.76 9.25
N ILE A 25 19.84 13.87 9.86
CA ILE A 25 19.36 12.61 10.44
C ILE A 25 18.41 12.89 11.62
N GLU A 26 18.82 13.76 12.55
CA GLU A 26 18.00 14.15 13.70
C GLU A 26 16.68 14.80 13.27
N LYS A 27 16.73 15.73 12.31
CA LYS A 27 15.51 16.37 11.76
C LYS A 27 14.59 15.36 11.08
N LEU A 28 15.17 14.34 10.44
CA LEU A 28 14.42 13.26 9.81
C LEU A 28 13.78 12.35 10.86
N GLN A 29 14.50 11.97 11.92
CA GLN A 29 13.98 11.20 13.05
C GLN A 29 12.84 11.93 13.75
N LEU A 30 13.04 13.21 14.11
CA LEU A 30 12.01 14.04 14.73
C LEU A 30 10.72 14.10 13.88
N ARG A 31 10.86 14.25 12.56
CA ARG A 31 9.71 14.23 11.65
C ARG A 31 9.02 12.87 11.65
N GLN A 32 9.77 11.78 11.64
CA GLN A 32 9.21 10.43 11.70
C GLN A 32 8.48 10.20 13.02
N GLU A 33 9.01 10.64 14.15
CA GLU A 33 8.37 10.55 15.47
C GLU A 33 7.08 11.36 15.55
N GLN A 34 7.06 12.58 15.02
CA GLN A 34 5.84 13.37 14.94
C GLN A 34 4.78 12.67 14.08
N ASN A 35 5.19 12.18 12.91
CA ASN A 35 4.29 11.45 12.01
C ASN A 35 3.75 10.18 12.67
N THR A 36 4.58 9.39 13.35
CA THR A 36 4.13 8.16 14.03
C THR A 36 3.18 8.47 15.18
N LYS A 37 3.45 9.52 15.98
CA LYS A 37 2.58 9.98 17.07
C LYS A 37 1.17 10.30 16.57
N TYR A 38 1.05 11.12 15.52
CA TYR A 38 -0.26 11.55 15.01
C TYR A 38 -0.95 10.48 14.15
N TYR A 39 -0.20 9.70 13.37
CA TYR A 39 -0.77 8.64 12.53
C TYR A 39 -1.29 7.46 13.37
N ASN A 40 -0.52 7.03 14.38
CA ASN A 40 -0.89 5.87 15.20
C ASN A 40 -1.90 6.19 16.32
N ARG A 41 -2.27 7.46 16.55
CA ARG A 41 -3.13 7.87 17.68
C ARG A 41 -4.49 7.16 17.75
N SER A 42 -5.04 6.78 16.60
CA SER A 42 -6.35 6.10 16.48
C SER A 42 -6.21 4.62 16.12
N PHE A 43 -4.98 4.11 16.08
CA PHE A 43 -4.71 2.73 15.69
C PHE A 43 -4.83 1.78 16.89
N LYS A 44 -5.53 0.66 16.71
CA LYS A 44 -5.61 -0.42 17.70
C LYS A 44 -4.88 -1.64 17.15
N ASN A 45 -3.91 -2.15 17.93
CA ASN A 45 -3.21 -3.38 17.57
C ASN A 45 -4.16 -4.58 17.62
N LEU A 46 -4.05 -5.47 16.64
CA LEU A 46 -4.78 -6.74 16.66
C LEU A 46 -4.13 -7.69 17.69
N PRO A 47 -4.92 -8.52 18.40
CA PRO A 47 -4.40 -9.43 19.42
C PRO A 47 -3.47 -10.47 18.80
N THR A 48 -2.36 -10.76 19.46
CA THR A 48 -1.37 -11.75 19.02
C THR A 48 -1.98 -13.14 18.96
N LEU A 49 -1.52 -13.95 18.01
CA LEU A 49 -1.99 -15.32 17.82
C LEU A 49 -0.96 -16.29 18.41
N LYS A 50 -1.43 -17.30 19.15
CA LYS A 50 -0.55 -18.36 19.66
C LYS A 50 -0.21 -19.34 18.53
N PRO A 51 0.96 -19.99 18.58
CA PRO A 51 1.25 -21.11 17.69
C PRO A 51 0.16 -22.18 17.83
N ASN A 52 -0.09 -22.92 16.76
CA ASN A 52 -1.14 -23.94 16.64
C ASN A 52 -2.59 -23.47 16.74
N THR A 53 -2.86 -22.16 16.65
CA THR A 53 -4.24 -21.63 16.66
C THR A 53 -4.89 -21.79 15.28
N ASN A 54 -6.16 -22.20 15.25
CA ASN A 54 -6.96 -22.27 14.02
C ASN A 54 -7.36 -20.87 13.56
N VAL A 55 -7.16 -20.59 12.28
CA VAL A 55 -7.41 -19.28 11.68
C VAL A 55 -8.03 -19.41 10.30
N ILE A 56 -8.65 -18.34 9.83
CA ILE A 56 -8.92 -18.13 8.41
C ILE A 56 -7.91 -17.13 7.86
N ILE A 57 -7.42 -17.43 6.66
CA ILE A 57 -6.37 -16.73 5.95
C ILE A 57 -6.99 -16.05 4.73
N ARG A 58 -6.82 -14.73 4.62
CA ARG A 58 -7.25 -13.99 3.43
C ARG A 58 -6.27 -14.19 2.29
N ASP A 59 -6.73 -14.71 1.16
CA ASP A 59 -5.98 -14.76 -0.10
C ASP A 59 -5.94 -13.36 -0.77
N PRO A 60 -4.76 -12.79 -1.08
CA PRO A 60 -4.65 -11.49 -1.73
C PRO A 60 -5.17 -11.48 -3.17
N VAL A 61 -5.15 -12.62 -3.88
CA VAL A 61 -5.56 -12.68 -5.28
C VAL A 61 -7.08 -12.77 -5.37
N SER A 62 -7.67 -13.79 -4.75
CA SER A 62 -9.12 -14.01 -4.80
C SER A 62 -9.91 -13.18 -3.79
N ASN A 63 -9.26 -12.55 -2.80
CA ASN A 63 -9.88 -11.90 -1.63
C ASN A 63 -10.76 -12.83 -0.78
N GLN A 64 -10.66 -14.14 -0.97
CA GLN A 64 -11.40 -15.14 -0.20
C GLN A 64 -10.69 -15.47 1.11
N TRP A 65 -11.45 -15.99 2.07
CA TRP A 65 -10.94 -16.43 3.37
C TRP A 65 -10.92 -17.95 3.41
N ASN A 66 -9.72 -18.52 3.42
CA ASN A 66 -9.52 -19.97 3.42
C ASN A 66 -9.10 -20.44 4.82
N PRO A 67 -9.51 -21.64 5.24
CA PRO A 67 -9.12 -22.17 6.55
C PRO A 67 -7.61 -22.45 6.60
N GLY A 68 -7.02 -22.33 7.78
CA GLY A 68 -5.62 -22.64 8.01
C GLY A 68 -5.24 -22.64 9.49
N LYS A 69 -3.96 -22.80 9.76
CA LYS A 69 -3.41 -22.91 11.12
C LYS A 69 -2.17 -22.05 11.28
N VAL A 70 -2.05 -21.37 12.41
CA VAL A 70 -0.83 -20.62 12.74
C VAL A 70 0.27 -21.59 13.13
N ILE A 71 1.43 -21.48 12.49
CA ILE A 71 2.64 -22.22 12.88
C ILE A 71 3.36 -21.40 13.95
N GLU A 72 3.75 -20.17 13.61
CA GLU A 72 4.51 -19.29 14.49
C GLU A 72 4.45 -17.81 14.05
N GLN A 73 4.97 -16.93 14.90
CA GLN A 73 5.21 -15.53 14.53
C GLN A 73 6.52 -15.45 13.73
N ALA A 74 6.49 -14.75 12.59
CA ALA A 74 7.68 -14.57 11.76
C ALA A 74 8.58 -13.44 12.29
N ASN A 75 9.83 -13.37 11.79
CA ASN A 75 10.80 -12.33 12.16
C ASN A 75 10.31 -10.90 11.83
N LYS A 76 9.48 -10.75 10.79
CA LYS A 76 8.93 -9.44 10.39
C LYS A 76 7.78 -9.01 11.33
N PRO A 77 7.65 -7.71 11.64
CA PRO A 77 6.60 -7.23 12.53
C PRO A 77 5.21 -7.60 11.99
N ARG A 78 4.33 -8.02 12.90
CA ARG A 78 2.92 -8.40 12.62
C ARG A 78 2.77 -9.52 11.58
N SER A 79 3.84 -10.22 11.22
CA SER A 79 3.81 -11.28 10.21
C SER A 79 3.82 -12.64 10.90
N TYR A 80 3.09 -13.60 10.34
CA TYR A 80 2.94 -14.96 10.86
C TYR A 80 3.19 -15.96 9.74
N ASN A 81 3.82 -17.08 10.09
CA ASN A 81 3.90 -18.26 9.24
C ASN A 81 2.65 -19.10 9.52
N VAL A 82 1.88 -19.38 8.47
CA VAL A 82 0.61 -20.09 8.56
C VAL A 82 0.58 -21.23 7.56
N LEU A 83 -0.02 -22.34 7.97
CA LEU A 83 -0.31 -23.49 7.13
C LEU A 83 -1.67 -23.25 6.45
N ASN A 84 -1.68 -23.30 5.13
CA ASN A 84 -2.88 -23.14 4.33
C ASN A 84 -3.69 -24.45 4.24
N ASP A 85 -4.91 -24.37 3.73
CA ASP A 85 -5.77 -25.51 3.41
C ASP A 85 -5.13 -26.54 2.46
N ARG A 86 -4.20 -26.12 1.62
CA ARG A 86 -3.43 -26.99 0.70
C ARG A 86 -2.13 -27.55 1.29
N GLY A 87 -1.91 -27.41 2.60
CA GLY A 87 -0.69 -27.88 3.26
C GLY A 87 0.57 -27.01 3.03
N HIS A 88 0.47 -25.92 2.28
CA HIS A 88 1.61 -25.01 2.08
C HIS A 88 1.80 -24.05 3.26
N THR A 89 3.05 -23.82 3.64
CA THR A 89 3.43 -22.78 4.59
C THR A 89 3.59 -21.44 3.87
N ILE A 90 2.82 -20.45 4.28
CA ILE A 90 2.83 -19.10 3.70
C ILE A 90 2.97 -18.04 4.79
N GLN A 91 3.58 -16.91 4.44
CA GLN A 91 3.70 -15.77 5.35
C GLN A 91 2.55 -14.78 5.12
N ARG A 92 1.81 -14.42 6.19
CA ARG A 92 0.70 -13.47 6.13
C ARG A 92 0.75 -12.46 7.27
N ASN A 93 0.22 -11.26 7.03
CA ASN A 93 0.14 -10.24 8.06
C ASN A 93 -1.02 -10.55 9.01
N ARG A 94 -0.92 -10.14 10.27
CA ARG A 94 -1.96 -10.30 11.28
C ARG A 94 -3.34 -9.80 10.83
N LYS A 95 -3.40 -8.72 10.03
CA LYS A 95 -4.65 -8.18 9.47
C LYS A 95 -5.35 -9.15 8.51
N ASP A 96 -4.59 -10.05 7.90
CA ASP A 96 -5.05 -11.03 6.90
C ASP A 96 -5.40 -12.37 7.57
N LEU A 97 -5.36 -12.43 8.90
CA LEU A 97 -5.69 -13.59 9.72
C LEU A 97 -6.86 -13.26 10.64
N LYS A 98 -7.84 -14.16 10.77
CA LYS A 98 -8.87 -14.08 11.81
C LYS A 98 -8.94 -15.41 12.55
N LEU A 99 -9.27 -15.35 13.84
CA LEU A 99 -9.48 -16.55 14.65
C LEU A 99 -10.69 -17.32 14.09
N SER A 100 -10.54 -18.63 14.03
CA SER A 100 -11.61 -19.56 13.68
C SER A 100 -11.75 -20.60 14.79
N LEU A 101 -12.98 -20.93 15.16
CA LEU A 101 -13.27 -22.05 16.05
C LEU A 101 -13.24 -23.39 15.31
N ASN A 102 -13.41 -23.35 13.99
CA ASN A 102 -13.42 -24.53 13.13
C ASN A 102 -11.99 -25.00 12.87
N GLN A 103 -11.77 -26.31 12.94
CA GLN A 103 -10.51 -26.93 12.56
C GLN A 103 -10.34 -26.86 11.04
N PRO A 104 -9.15 -26.48 10.53
CA PRO A 104 -8.90 -26.45 9.10
C PRO A 104 -8.83 -27.88 8.55
N THR A 105 -9.58 -28.14 7.49
CA THR A 105 -9.43 -29.37 6.70
C THR A 105 -8.27 -29.15 5.74
N ILE A 106 -7.12 -29.74 6.05
CA ILE A 106 -5.95 -29.70 5.17
C ILE A 106 -6.15 -30.79 4.12
N LYS A 107 -6.19 -30.38 2.85
CA LYS A 107 -6.13 -31.28 1.70
C LYS A 107 -4.66 -31.46 1.40
N ASP A 108 -4.14 -32.63 1.74
CA ASP A 108 -2.80 -33.04 1.33
C ASP A 108 -2.84 -33.32 -0.17
N GLU A 109 -2.53 -32.31 -0.99
CA GLU A 109 -2.18 -32.57 -2.38
C GLU A 109 -0.68 -32.88 -2.44
N GLU A 110 -0.38 -34.14 -2.74
CA GLU A 110 0.98 -34.61 -2.95
C GLU A 110 1.71 -33.77 -4.01
N SER A 111 2.98 -33.54 -3.74
CA SER A 111 4.02 -32.90 -4.54
C SER A 111 3.81 -32.88 -6.07
N PHE A 112 3.83 -31.68 -6.65
CA PHE A 112 4.17 -31.51 -8.07
C PHE A 112 5.64 -31.10 -8.21
N GLU A 113 6.47 -32.03 -8.71
CA GLU A 113 7.80 -31.77 -9.22
C GLU A 113 7.75 -30.76 -10.36
N CYS A 114 8.52 -29.68 -10.25
CA CYS A 114 8.62 -28.64 -11.27
C CYS A 114 9.61 -29.07 -12.38
N LEU A 115 9.06 -29.47 -13.53
CA LEU A 115 9.81 -29.55 -14.79
C LEU A 115 9.85 -28.16 -15.46
N ASN A 116 11.04 -27.56 -15.51
CA ASN A 116 11.32 -26.42 -16.39
C ASN A 116 11.30 -26.87 -17.85
N PRO A 117 10.84 -26.03 -18.80
CA PRO A 117 11.83 -25.42 -19.69
C PRO A 117 11.53 -23.98 -20.14
N SER A 118 12.59 -23.40 -20.69
CA SER A 118 12.86 -22.01 -21.04
C SER A 118 12.03 -21.42 -22.21
N SER A 119 12.01 -20.08 -22.22
CA SER A 119 12.01 -19.17 -23.39
C SER A 119 10.77 -19.10 -24.29
N ASN A 120 10.16 -17.90 -24.37
CA ASN A 120 10.28 -16.98 -25.53
C ASN A 120 9.18 -15.92 -25.48
N GLY A 121 9.57 -14.67 -25.73
CA GLY A 121 8.68 -13.52 -25.69
C GLY A 121 7.77 -13.40 -26.92
N ALA A 122 6.66 -12.69 -26.74
CA ALA A 122 5.98 -11.99 -27.82
C ALA A 122 5.19 -10.80 -27.26
N ASN A 123 5.59 -9.63 -27.75
CA ASN A 123 4.94 -8.33 -27.74
C ASN A 123 3.61 -8.39 -28.53
N ILE A 124 2.60 -7.57 -28.19
CA ILE A 124 1.80 -6.80 -29.15
C ILE A 124 1.11 -5.63 -28.42
N ASN A 125 1.24 -4.47 -29.05
CA ASN A 125 0.68 -3.17 -28.72
C ASN A 125 -0.76 -2.96 -29.23
N THR A 126 -1.39 -1.91 -28.68
CA THR A 126 -2.31 -0.93 -29.31
C THR A 126 -3.72 -1.35 -29.73
N ILE A 127 -4.73 -0.66 -29.16
CA ILE A 127 -5.86 -0.09 -29.91
C ILE A 127 -6.12 1.34 -29.39
N ASN A 128 -5.91 2.30 -30.29
CA ASN A 128 -6.42 3.67 -30.23
C ASN A 128 -7.86 3.67 -30.79
N ILE A 129 -8.78 4.46 -30.23
CA ILE A 129 -9.86 5.12 -31.01
C ILE A 129 -10.17 6.47 -30.36
N SER A 130 -10.42 7.43 -31.25
CA SER A 130 -10.39 8.88 -31.16
C SER A 130 -11.70 9.53 -30.67
N LEU A 131 -11.57 10.80 -30.28
CA LEU A 131 -12.58 11.79 -29.93
C LEU A 131 -13.65 12.04 -31.02
N GLU A 132 -14.86 12.44 -30.60
CA GLU A 132 -15.65 13.47 -31.29
C GLU A 132 -16.56 14.25 -30.31
N ASN A 133 -16.69 15.56 -30.59
CA ASN A 133 -17.32 16.65 -29.83
C ASN A 133 -18.88 16.54 -29.79
N VAL A 134 -19.64 17.27 -28.95
CA VAL A 134 -20.14 18.66 -29.19
C VAL A 134 -21.21 19.06 -28.12
N ASN A 135 -21.18 20.33 -27.67
CA ASN A 135 -22.23 21.19 -27.06
C ASN A 135 -22.65 21.11 -25.56
N ASP A 136 -22.40 22.21 -24.81
CA ASP A 136 -22.97 22.59 -23.49
C ASP A 136 -24.30 23.37 -23.61
N PRO A 137 -25.27 23.27 -22.66
CA PRO A 137 -25.42 24.27 -21.57
C PRO A 137 -26.10 23.71 -20.28
N PRO A 138 -26.56 24.52 -19.28
CA PRO A 138 -25.94 25.60 -18.50
C PRO A 138 -25.59 25.17 -17.04
N LEU A 139 -24.92 26.08 -16.32
CA LEU A 139 -24.36 25.96 -14.96
C LEU A 139 -25.28 25.26 -13.92
N ARG A 140 -24.97 24.01 -13.59
CA ARG A 140 -25.34 23.34 -12.35
C ARG A 140 -24.03 23.06 -11.61
N HIS A 141 -23.95 23.30 -10.30
CA HIS A 141 -22.73 23.02 -9.53
C HIS A 141 -22.38 21.53 -9.60
N GLN A 142 -21.55 21.17 -10.58
CA GLN A 142 -21.11 19.81 -10.79
C GLN A 142 -20.13 19.44 -9.67
N PRO A 143 -20.16 18.19 -9.20
CA PRO A 143 -19.19 17.72 -8.22
C PRO A 143 -17.77 17.94 -8.75
N ILE A 144 -16.97 18.71 -8.01
CA ILE A 144 -15.59 19.01 -8.38
C ILE A 144 -14.79 17.71 -8.37
N THR A 145 -14.15 17.39 -9.48
CA THR A 145 -13.25 16.26 -9.59
C THR A 145 -11.82 16.74 -9.78
N THR A 146 -10.87 15.97 -9.25
CA THR A 146 -9.45 16.19 -9.52
C THR A 146 -9.09 15.75 -10.94
N ARG A 147 -7.90 16.12 -11.44
CA ARG A 147 -7.38 15.72 -12.77
C ARG A 147 -7.43 14.20 -13.04
N CYS A 148 -7.42 13.37 -12.00
CA CYS A 148 -7.52 11.90 -12.12
C CYS A 148 -8.95 11.35 -11.96
N GLY A 149 -9.98 12.20 -12.00
CA GLY A 149 -11.39 11.79 -11.90
C GLY A 149 -11.87 11.50 -10.46
N ARG A 150 -11.02 11.68 -9.44
CA ARG A 150 -11.46 11.52 -8.04
C ARG A 150 -12.39 12.66 -7.63
N LEU A 151 -13.58 12.30 -7.16
CA LEU A 151 -14.57 13.23 -6.60
C LEU A 151 -14.04 13.87 -5.31
N VAL A 152 -13.97 15.20 -5.28
CA VAL A 152 -13.52 15.99 -4.13
C VAL A 152 -14.68 16.16 -3.17
N LYS A 153 -14.61 15.50 -2.01
CA LYS A 153 -15.58 15.73 -0.92
C LYS A 153 -15.18 16.99 -0.16
N LEU A 154 -16.13 17.91 0.03
CA LEU A 154 -15.94 19.10 0.86
C LEU A 154 -15.68 18.68 2.32
N GLN A 155 -14.72 19.31 2.98
CA GLN A 155 -14.48 19.07 4.41
C GLN A 155 -15.69 19.53 5.22
N SER A 156 -16.03 18.80 6.31
CA SER A 156 -17.25 19.04 7.10
C SER A 156 -17.38 20.48 7.61
N LYS A 157 -16.25 21.08 8.02
CA LYS A 157 -16.18 22.47 8.50
C LYS A 157 -16.42 23.54 7.44
N CYS A 158 -16.44 23.18 6.16
CA CYS A 158 -16.58 24.11 5.04
C CYS A 158 -18.00 24.12 4.45
N LYS A 159 -18.94 23.38 5.04
CA LYS A 159 -20.32 23.26 4.53
C LYS A 159 -21.14 24.55 4.68
N ASP A 160 -20.81 25.37 5.66
CA ASP A 160 -21.59 26.55 6.03
C ASP A 160 -21.06 27.84 5.36
N TYR A 161 -20.03 27.73 4.53
CA TYR A 161 -19.54 28.83 3.72
C TYR A 161 -20.30 28.83 2.39
N GLU A 162 -21.26 29.75 2.24
CA GLU A 162 -21.84 30.06 0.94
C GLU A 162 -20.83 30.84 0.09
N LEU A 163 -20.77 30.51 -1.21
CA LEU A 163 -19.94 31.17 -2.24
C LEU A 163 -20.80 32.16 -3.03
#